data_AF-W6ZF11-F1
#
_entry.id   AF-W6ZF11-F1
#
_cell.length_a   1.000
_cell.length_b   1.000
_cell.length_c   1.000
_cell.angle_alpha   90.00
_cell.angle_beta   90.00
_cell.angle_gamma   90.00
#
_symmetry.space_group_name_H-M   'P 1'
#
loop_
_entity.id
_entity.type
_entity.pdbx_description
1 polymer ?
#
loop_
_entity_poly.entity_id
_entity_poly.type
_entity_poly.pdbx_seq_one_letter_code
_entity_poly.pdbx_strand_id
1 'polypeptide(L)'
;MFAPSMKSKTQSLRLHTFRLVRLSHQYRAQSSLSNNKSYWRHIPSWKDVSNDEFVSYRWQLRNTVSDKHKLYKFLDEVLPERLGPTENEQLKRIRTKSNFIEDAIAAIKLAPMAIRLTPHVLSLVDWNNPLDDPIRRQFLPLRSGIIPDHKYLELDSLHEEQDSPVPGLVHRYPGRALFLATSICPVYCRFCTRSYAVGGNTDTVSKKPQKPSRKRWEVVFDHIANDESLQDIVVSGGDSYFLQPEHVIEIGERLLDIPHIKRVRFASKGLAVAPGRILDDSDPWTDSLIAVSNKGREMGKQVCLHTHINHANEITWITRLAANKLFKHGVIVRNQSVLLKGVNNTFPALSDLIKSLSDINIQPYYVYQCDMVQGIEDLRTPLHETVDLDKQIRGTLSGFMMPSFVIDLPGGGGKRLVSTYEKYEHGIATYKAPGLPGVKGEMTYTYHDPKPVKTAVLEEFQQRQLEALERGETLEQFFAQSADRLPRPPMSNPSSNPNPLRPQPTSTDIVPDFWAPTPKPAYAYSQRF
;
A
#
# COMPACT_ATOMS: atom_id res chain seq x y z
N MET A 1 -8.92 -10.62 69.30
CA MET A 1 -9.44 -9.58 68.39
C MET A 1 -8.41 -9.33 67.29
N PHE A 2 -8.88 -8.88 66.12
CA PHE A 2 -8.36 -9.14 64.78
C PHE A 2 -7.06 -8.42 64.32
N ALA A 3 -6.28 -9.16 63.50
CA ALA A 3 -5.47 -8.78 62.30
C ALA A 3 -4.18 -7.90 62.42
N PRO A 4 -3.24 -7.93 61.44
CA PRO A 4 -2.83 -9.00 60.50
C PRO A 4 -1.29 -9.21 60.36
N SER A 5 -0.87 -10.32 59.74
CA SER A 5 0.51 -10.55 59.26
C SER A 5 0.58 -10.32 57.75
N MET A 6 1.35 -9.32 57.29
CA MET A 6 1.78 -9.18 55.89
C MET A 6 3.19 -9.77 55.73
N LYS A 7 3.31 -10.88 54.98
CA LYS A 7 4.59 -11.34 54.43
C LYS A 7 4.76 -10.76 53.02
N SER A 8 5.89 -10.13 52.77
CA SER A 8 6.30 -9.58 51.48
C SER A 8 6.47 -10.67 50.42
N LYS A 9 5.76 -10.55 49.30
CA LYS A 9 6.06 -11.28 48.06
C LYS A 9 6.82 -10.38 47.09
N THR A 10 8.13 -10.26 47.29
CA THR A 10 9.07 -9.65 46.33
C THR A 10 9.68 -10.73 45.44
N GLN A 11 8.85 -11.46 44.70
CA GLN A 11 9.28 -12.41 43.66
C GLN A 11 8.18 -12.49 42.59
N SER A 12 8.20 -11.54 41.64
CA SER A 12 7.40 -11.62 40.41
C SER A 12 7.92 -10.66 39.32
N LEU A 13 8.52 -9.52 39.68
CA LEU A 13 8.92 -8.51 38.69
C LEU A 13 10.21 -8.77 37.90
N ARG A 14 11.03 -9.79 38.23
CA ARG A 14 12.28 -10.06 37.50
C ARG A 14 12.14 -11.04 36.33
N LEU A 15 11.03 -11.76 36.20
CA LEU A 15 10.83 -12.75 35.12
C LEU A 15 10.18 -12.13 33.87
N HIS A 16 9.48 -11.00 33.98
CA HIS A 16 8.90 -10.32 32.82
C HIS A 16 9.91 -9.49 32.01
N THR A 17 10.93 -8.93 32.65
CA THR A 17 11.95 -8.11 31.97
C THR A 17 12.88 -8.97 31.10
N PHE A 18 13.17 -10.22 31.50
CA PHE A 18 14.01 -11.12 30.69
C PHE A 18 13.31 -11.68 29.44
N ARG A 19 11.97 -11.74 29.43
CA ARG A 19 11.20 -12.19 28.26
C ARG A 19 11.09 -11.10 27.18
N LEU A 20 11.01 -9.83 27.59
CA LEU A 20 11.07 -8.67 26.69
C LEU A 20 12.46 -8.49 26.05
N VAL A 21 13.54 -8.78 26.77
CA VAL A 21 14.91 -8.66 26.24
C VAL A 21 15.22 -9.75 25.20
N ARG A 22 14.66 -10.96 25.30
CA ARG A 22 14.84 -11.99 24.26
C ARG A 22 14.07 -11.70 22.96
N LEU A 23 12.94 -10.99 23.02
CA LEU A 23 12.20 -10.55 21.82
C LEU A 23 12.86 -9.36 21.11
N SER A 24 13.71 -8.60 21.81
CA SER A 24 14.45 -7.47 21.21
C SER A 24 15.52 -7.88 20.18
N HIS A 25 15.89 -9.17 20.11
CA HIS A 25 16.81 -9.68 19.10
C HIS A 25 16.15 -10.11 17.79
N GLN A 26 14.83 -10.17 17.70
CA GLN A 26 14.11 -10.57 16.48
C GLN A 26 13.78 -9.42 15.51
N TYR A 27 13.97 -8.17 15.93
CA TYR A 27 13.63 -6.98 15.13
C TYR A 27 14.85 -6.12 14.78
N ARG A 28 16.05 -6.70 14.75
CA ARG A 28 17.22 -5.95 14.27
C ARG A 28 17.08 -5.77 12.76
N ALA A 29 16.80 -4.54 12.33
CA ALA A 29 16.87 -4.14 10.94
C ALA A 29 18.16 -4.69 10.29
N GLN A 30 18.01 -5.34 9.13
CA GLN A 30 19.15 -5.84 8.36
C GLN A 30 20.10 -4.71 7.93
N SER A 31 19.67 -3.45 8.05
CA SER A 31 20.45 -2.23 7.83
C SER A 31 21.72 -2.15 8.69
N SER A 32 21.71 -2.80 9.86
CA SER A 32 22.83 -2.91 10.80
C SER A 32 23.85 -4.00 10.45
N LEU A 33 23.54 -4.86 9.46
CA LEU A 33 24.52 -5.81 8.94
C LEU A 33 25.66 -5.05 8.26
N SER A 34 26.88 -5.58 8.36
CA SER A 34 28.02 -5.05 7.63
C SER A 34 27.68 -4.94 6.15
N ASN A 35 28.18 -3.88 5.50
CA ASN A 35 28.15 -3.78 4.04
C ASN A 35 28.59 -5.12 3.42
N ASN A 36 27.97 -5.48 2.29
CA ASN A 36 28.34 -6.63 1.46
C ASN A 36 28.05 -8.01 2.05
N LYS A 37 27.35 -8.15 3.18
CA LYS A 37 26.88 -9.46 3.65
C LYS A 37 25.77 -9.98 2.72
N SER A 38 26.04 -11.09 2.03
CA SER A 38 25.11 -11.75 1.12
C SER A 38 23.97 -12.45 1.88
N TYR A 39 22.93 -11.71 2.24
CA TYR A 39 21.82 -12.23 3.05
C TYR A 39 20.96 -13.27 2.34
N TRP A 40 21.09 -13.46 1.02
CA TRP A 40 20.38 -14.46 0.22
C TRP A 40 21.01 -15.86 0.24
N ARG A 41 22.23 -16.03 0.77
CA ARG A 41 22.96 -17.30 0.67
C ARG A 41 22.35 -18.47 1.45
N HIS A 42 21.36 -18.20 2.29
CA HIS A 42 20.58 -19.25 2.96
C HIS A 42 19.58 -19.94 2.00
N ILE A 43 19.34 -19.37 0.81
CA ILE A 43 18.53 -19.99 -0.23
C ILE A 43 19.45 -20.88 -1.07
N PRO A 44 19.25 -22.21 -1.10
CA PRO A 44 20.20 -23.16 -1.69
C PRO A 44 20.58 -22.84 -3.14
N SER A 45 19.61 -22.48 -3.98
CA SER A 45 19.78 -22.10 -5.39
C SER A 45 20.55 -20.79 -5.56
N TRP A 46 20.70 -19.98 -4.52
CA TRP A 46 21.38 -18.68 -4.55
C TRP A 46 22.63 -18.64 -3.66
N LYS A 47 23.07 -19.76 -3.09
CA LYS A 47 24.20 -19.83 -2.15
C LYS A 47 25.53 -19.29 -2.73
N ASP A 48 25.72 -19.46 -4.04
CA ASP A 48 26.94 -19.09 -4.78
C ASP A 48 26.78 -17.79 -5.57
N VAL A 49 25.62 -17.14 -5.51
CA VAL A 49 25.36 -15.88 -6.22
C VAL A 49 26.18 -14.76 -5.57
N SER A 50 26.98 -14.07 -6.38
CA SER A 50 27.79 -12.93 -5.94
C SER A 50 26.94 -11.70 -5.63
N ASN A 51 27.52 -10.70 -4.97
CA ASN A 51 26.81 -9.44 -4.69
C ASN A 51 26.43 -8.70 -5.98
N ASP A 52 27.32 -8.69 -6.97
CA ASP A 52 27.10 -7.99 -8.24
C ASP A 52 25.99 -8.67 -9.05
N GLU A 53 25.98 -10.00 -9.11
CA GLU A 53 24.89 -10.76 -9.72
C GLU A 53 23.56 -10.51 -9.00
N PHE A 54 23.55 -10.51 -7.67
CA PHE A 54 22.31 -10.30 -6.92
C PHE A 54 21.77 -8.87 -7.07
N VAL A 55 22.65 -7.87 -7.13
CA VAL A 55 22.26 -6.46 -7.36
C VAL A 55 21.71 -6.25 -8.77
N SER A 56 22.17 -7.02 -9.76
CA SER A 56 21.74 -6.87 -11.15
C SER A 56 20.22 -6.97 -11.32
N TYR A 57 19.63 -5.94 -11.94
CA TYR A 57 18.21 -5.89 -12.26
C TYR A 57 17.80 -7.04 -13.18
N ARG A 58 18.63 -7.33 -14.19
CA ARG A 58 18.37 -8.42 -15.14
C ARG A 58 18.35 -9.78 -14.43
N TRP A 59 19.25 -9.99 -13.48
CA TRP A 59 19.29 -11.23 -12.69
C TRP A 59 18.06 -11.35 -11.78
N GLN A 60 17.68 -10.27 -11.08
CA GLN A 60 16.47 -10.22 -10.25
C GLN A 60 15.21 -10.56 -11.07
N LEU A 61 15.06 -9.97 -12.27
CA LEU A 61 13.95 -10.27 -13.16
C LEU A 61 13.92 -11.73 -13.62
N ARG A 62 15.06 -12.29 -14.02
CA ARG A 62 15.17 -13.67 -14.52
C ARG A 62 14.77 -14.69 -13.45
N ASN A 63 15.14 -14.44 -12.21
CA ASN A 63 14.91 -15.33 -11.07
C ASN A 63 13.64 -14.98 -10.28
N THR A 64 12.80 -14.08 -10.79
CA THR A 64 11.51 -13.73 -10.16
C THR A 64 10.54 -14.92 -10.20
N VAL A 65 9.96 -15.24 -9.05
CA VAL A 65 8.87 -16.21 -8.91
C VAL A 65 7.57 -15.54 -9.36
N SER A 66 7.03 -15.96 -10.50
CA SER A 66 5.94 -15.27 -11.21
C SER A 66 4.66 -16.09 -11.37
N ASP A 67 4.69 -17.36 -10.96
CA ASP A 67 3.63 -18.32 -11.22
C ASP A 67 3.66 -19.45 -10.18
N LYS A 68 2.59 -20.26 -10.17
CA LYS A 68 2.37 -21.35 -9.21
C LYS A 68 3.47 -22.42 -9.29
N HIS A 69 3.99 -22.74 -10.47
CA HIS A 69 5.03 -23.75 -10.66
C HIS A 69 6.38 -23.29 -10.08
N LYS A 70 6.81 -22.07 -10.41
CA LYS A 70 8.03 -21.49 -9.82
C LYS A 70 7.92 -21.37 -8.30
N LEU A 71 6.75 -20.98 -7.80
CA LEU A 71 6.54 -20.90 -6.36
C LEU A 71 6.67 -22.26 -5.69
N TYR A 72 6.01 -23.29 -6.23
CA TYR A 72 6.10 -24.65 -5.70
C TYR A 72 7.56 -25.09 -5.58
N LYS A 73 8.32 -24.97 -6.69
CA LYS A 73 9.74 -25.34 -6.71
C LYS A 73 10.54 -24.58 -5.66
N PHE A 74 10.32 -23.27 -5.56
CA PHE A 74 11.02 -22.45 -4.58
C PHE A 74 10.68 -22.87 -3.14
N LEU A 75 9.40 -23.06 -2.81
CA LEU A 75 8.97 -23.43 -1.45
C LEU A 75 9.45 -24.83 -1.06
N ASP A 76 9.43 -25.79 -2.00
CA ASP A 76 9.93 -27.15 -1.79
C ASP A 76 11.42 -27.16 -1.39
N GLU A 77 12.18 -26.26 -2.01
CA GLU A 77 13.61 -26.08 -1.75
C GLU A 77 13.92 -25.42 -0.39
N VAL A 78 13.17 -24.37 -0.01
CA VAL A 78 13.55 -23.52 1.14
C VAL A 78 12.86 -23.88 2.46
N LEU A 79 11.71 -24.55 2.43
CA LEU A 79 10.98 -24.89 3.65
C LEU A 79 11.62 -26.09 4.37
N PRO A 80 11.66 -26.10 5.71
CA PRO A 80 11.99 -27.30 6.45
C PRO A 80 10.81 -28.29 6.46
N GLU A 81 11.10 -29.58 6.64
CA GLU A 81 10.07 -30.65 6.66
C GLU A 81 8.99 -30.42 7.73
N ARG A 82 9.37 -29.84 8.87
CA ARG A 82 8.47 -29.47 9.98
C ARG A 82 8.56 -27.98 10.27
N LEU A 83 7.41 -27.36 10.49
CA LEU A 83 7.28 -25.94 10.80
C LEU A 83 7.00 -25.74 12.29
N GLY A 84 7.52 -24.62 12.82
CA GLY A 84 7.34 -24.23 14.21
C GLY A 84 5.89 -23.89 14.60
N PRO A 85 5.65 -23.64 15.90
CA PRO A 85 4.38 -23.08 16.37
C PRO A 85 4.12 -21.71 15.74
N THR A 86 2.85 -21.30 15.74
CA THR A 86 2.42 -19.98 15.29
C THR A 86 1.47 -19.39 16.31
N GLU A 87 1.51 -18.07 16.47
CA GLU A 87 0.56 -17.31 17.29
C GLU A 87 -0.77 -17.12 16.56
N ASN A 88 -0.79 -17.28 15.24
CA ASN A 88 -2.01 -17.20 14.46
C ASN A 88 -2.83 -18.49 14.58
N GLU A 89 -3.96 -18.40 15.30
CA GLU A 89 -4.90 -19.49 15.49
C GLU A 89 -5.29 -20.21 14.19
N GLN A 90 -5.45 -19.46 13.10
CA GLN A 90 -5.90 -20.02 11.81
C GLN A 90 -4.81 -20.81 11.09
N LEU A 91 -3.54 -20.55 11.41
CA LEU A 91 -2.40 -21.22 10.78
C LEU A 91 -1.90 -22.41 11.60
N LYS A 92 -2.47 -22.69 12.78
CA LYS A 92 -2.02 -23.76 13.68
C LYS A 92 -2.03 -25.17 13.08
N ARG A 93 -2.83 -25.41 12.04
CA ARG A 93 -2.87 -26.71 11.34
C ARG A 93 -1.71 -26.90 10.38
N ILE A 94 -1.03 -25.83 9.97
CA ILE A 94 0.10 -25.89 9.05
C ILE A 94 1.35 -26.27 9.86
N ARG A 95 1.74 -27.55 9.80
CA ARG A 95 2.86 -28.10 10.59
C ARG A 95 3.98 -28.71 9.77
N THR A 96 3.77 -28.92 8.48
CA THR A 96 4.72 -29.56 7.58
C THR A 96 4.97 -28.71 6.34
N LYS A 97 6.08 -28.98 5.65
CA LYS A 97 6.38 -28.43 4.32
C LYS A 97 5.18 -28.58 3.37
N SER A 98 4.65 -29.80 3.24
CA SER A 98 3.55 -30.10 2.33
C SER A 98 2.31 -29.28 2.66
N ASN A 99 1.92 -29.18 3.94
CA ASN A 99 0.75 -28.38 4.31
C ASN A 99 0.91 -26.90 3.96
N PHE A 100 2.11 -26.33 4.13
CA PHE A 100 2.36 -24.94 3.79
C PHE A 100 2.26 -24.71 2.28
N ILE A 101 2.89 -25.59 1.49
CA ILE A 101 2.88 -25.49 0.02
C ILE A 101 1.45 -25.62 -0.51
N GLU A 102 0.69 -26.62 -0.06
CA GLU A 102 -0.71 -26.81 -0.44
C GLU A 102 -1.55 -25.58 -0.10
N ASP A 103 -1.41 -25.03 1.10
CA ASP A 103 -2.19 -23.89 1.57
C ASP A 103 -1.83 -22.58 0.85
N ALA A 104 -0.54 -22.38 0.51
CA ALA A 104 -0.05 -21.26 -0.29
C ALA A 104 -0.54 -21.31 -1.74
N ILE A 105 -0.46 -22.48 -2.38
CA ILE A 105 -0.91 -22.68 -3.78
C ILE A 105 -2.43 -22.53 -3.87
N ALA A 106 -3.18 -23.06 -2.90
CA ALA A 106 -4.61 -22.88 -2.81
C ALA A 106 -4.98 -21.40 -2.64
N ALA A 107 -4.28 -20.65 -1.78
CA ALA A 107 -4.53 -19.23 -1.59
C ALA A 107 -4.36 -18.40 -2.87
N ILE A 108 -3.42 -18.74 -3.75
CA ILE A 108 -3.21 -17.99 -5.01
C ILE A 108 -4.41 -18.12 -5.95
N LYS A 109 -5.14 -19.23 -5.91
CA LYS A 109 -6.40 -19.40 -6.66
C LYS A 109 -7.53 -18.52 -6.13
N LEU A 110 -7.43 -18.09 -4.88
CA LEU A 110 -8.45 -17.33 -4.16
C LEU A 110 -8.12 -15.83 -4.11
N ALA A 111 -6.86 -15.46 -4.28
CA ALA A 111 -6.40 -14.08 -4.13
C ALA A 111 -6.77 -13.21 -5.35
N PRO A 112 -7.25 -11.96 -5.13
CA PRO A 112 -7.49 -11.00 -6.22
C PRO A 112 -6.20 -10.49 -6.87
N MET A 113 -5.06 -10.65 -6.17
CA MET A 113 -3.76 -10.23 -6.65
C MET A 113 -2.96 -11.40 -7.21
N ALA A 114 -2.37 -11.22 -8.39
CA ALA A 114 -1.45 -12.19 -8.97
C ALA A 114 -0.17 -12.29 -8.13
N ILE A 115 0.54 -13.41 -8.23
CA ILE A 115 1.82 -13.57 -7.54
C ILE A 115 2.99 -13.08 -8.38
N ARG A 116 3.88 -12.32 -7.76
CA ARG A 116 5.19 -11.98 -8.31
C ARG A 116 6.12 -11.63 -7.15
N LEU A 117 7.18 -12.41 -6.95
CA LEU A 117 8.11 -12.25 -5.83
C LEU A 117 9.55 -12.22 -6.36
N THR A 118 10.27 -11.15 -6.05
CA THR A 118 11.67 -10.99 -6.45
C THR A 118 12.58 -11.84 -5.56
N PRO A 119 13.76 -12.25 -6.06
CA PRO A 119 14.78 -12.87 -5.21
C PRO A 119 15.13 -12.03 -3.99
N HIS A 120 15.17 -10.71 -4.13
CA HIS A 120 15.35 -9.79 -3.01
C HIS A 120 14.34 -10.04 -1.89
N VAL A 121 13.02 -9.97 -2.16
CA VAL A 121 11.98 -10.17 -1.14
C VAL A 121 12.03 -11.58 -0.55
N LEU A 122 12.21 -12.59 -1.40
CA LEU A 122 12.29 -13.99 -0.96
C LEU A 122 13.47 -14.24 -0.01
N SER A 123 14.56 -13.48 -0.17
CA SER A 123 15.74 -13.54 0.70
C SER A 123 15.57 -12.81 2.04
N LEU A 124 14.44 -12.13 2.27
CA LEU A 124 14.16 -11.43 3.53
C LEU A 124 13.26 -12.24 4.47
N VAL A 125 12.58 -13.25 3.94
CA VAL A 125 11.66 -14.10 4.71
C VAL A 125 12.46 -15.09 5.53
N ASP A 126 12.13 -15.24 6.82
CA ASP A 126 12.62 -16.37 7.62
C ASP A 126 11.87 -17.66 7.25
N TRP A 127 12.42 -18.42 6.30
CA TRP A 127 11.83 -19.69 5.85
C TRP A 127 11.86 -20.81 6.90
N ASN A 128 12.58 -20.63 8.03
CA ASN A 128 12.46 -21.56 9.18
C ASN A 128 11.22 -21.28 10.03
N ASN A 129 10.74 -20.03 10.05
CA ASN A 129 9.55 -19.60 10.79
C ASN A 129 8.57 -18.80 9.91
N PRO A 130 8.12 -19.36 8.76
CA PRO A 130 7.46 -18.56 7.74
C PRO A 130 6.05 -18.14 8.12
N LEU A 131 5.37 -18.85 9.03
CA LEU A 131 3.95 -18.62 9.34
C LEU A 131 3.67 -17.22 9.89
N ASP A 132 4.55 -16.71 10.75
CA ASP A 132 4.41 -15.39 11.37
C ASP A 132 5.40 -14.36 10.82
N ASP A 133 6.17 -14.71 9.79
CA ASP A 133 7.14 -13.80 9.18
C ASP A 133 6.46 -12.55 8.58
N PRO A 134 6.84 -11.33 9.01
CA PRO A 134 6.17 -10.10 8.60
C PRO A 134 6.39 -9.75 7.12
N ILE A 135 7.46 -10.25 6.50
CA ILE A 135 7.72 -10.03 5.08
C ILE A 135 6.81 -10.95 4.25
N ARG A 136 6.76 -12.24 4.55
CA ARG A 136 5.89 -13.20 3.85
C ARG A 136 4.44 -12.73 3.90
N ARG A 137 3.95 -12.30 5.08
CA ARG A 137 2.56 -11.85 5.29
C ARG A 137 2.11 -10.78 4.30
N GLN A 138 3.02 -9.92 3.84
CA GLN A 138 2.75 -8.86 2.88
C GLN A 138 2.54 -9.35 1.43
N PHE A 139 3.12 -10.49 1.06
CA PHE A 139 3.24 -10.89 -0.36
C PHE A 139 2.69 -12.28 -0.68
N LEU A 140 2.85 -13.27 0.22
CA LEU A 140 2.43 -14.66 -0.02
C LEU A 140 1.24 -15.01 0.88
N PRO A 141 0.01 -15.10 0.35
CA PRO A 141 -1.17 -15.49 1.11
C PRO A 141 -1.10 -16.97 1.51
N LEU A 142 -1.80 -17.31 2.59
CA LEU A 142 -2.06 -18.69 3.03
C LEU A 142 -3.58 -18.84 3.14
N ARG A 143 -4.15 -19.85 2.48
CA ARG A 143 -5.62 -20.05 2.40
C ARG A 143 -6.23 -20.12 3.78
N SER A 144 -5.63 -20.88 4.69
CA SER A 144 -6.13 -21.02 6.07
C SER A 144 -6.16 -19.69 6.80
N GLY A 145 -5.30 -18.73 6.43
CA GLY A 145 -5.29 -17.39 7.01
C GLY A 145 -6.30 -16.40 6.41
N ILE A 146 -6.93 -16.72 5.28
CA ILE A 146 -7.96 -15.87 4.65
C ILE A 146 -9.24 -15.98 5.47
N ILE A 147 -9.84 -14.84 5.78
CA ILE A 147 -11.12 -14.75 6.50
C ILE A 147 -12.17 -14.06 5.61
N PRO A 148 -13.48 -14.22 5.90
CA PRO A 148 -14.53 -13.54 5.15
C PRO A 148 -14.36 -12.01 5.16
N ASP A 149 -14.47 -11.40 3.98
CA ASP A 149 -14.45 -9.95 3.84
C ASP A 149 -15.65 -9.30 4.54
N HIS A 150 -15.46 -8.09 5.07
CA HIS A 150 -16.57 -7.25 5.52
C HIS A 150 -17.52 -6.96 4.34
N LYS A 151 -18.84 -6.97 4.56
CA LYS A 151 -19.86 -6.76 3.50
C LYS A 151 -19.82 -5.43 2.72
N TYR A 152 -18.94 -4.49 3.11
CA TYR A 152 -18.76 -3.18 2.45
C TYR A 152 -17.36 -3.06 1.82
N LEU A 153 -16.62 -4.16 1.74
CA LEU A 153 -15.37 -4.24 0.99
C LEU A 153 -15.68 -4.29 -0.50
N GLU A 154 -14.93 -3.50 -1.25
CA GLU A 154 -15.06 -3.41 -2.70
C GLU A 154 -13.68 -3.55 -3.35
N LEU A 155 -13.66 -3.96 -4.62
CA LEU A 155 -12.41 -4.15 -5.35
C LEU A 155 -11.74 -2.80 -5.69
N ASP A 156 -12.54 -1.78 -6.06
CA ASP A 156 -12.13 -0.37 -6.17
C ASP A 156 -12.81 0.46 -5.06
N SER A 157 -12.47 0.18 -3.80
CA SER A 157 -13.08 0.87 -2.65
C SER A 157 -12.79 2.36 -2.59
N LEU A 158 -11.76 2.83 -3.30
CA LEU A 158 -11.40 4.23 -3.35
C LEU A 158 -12.09 4.99 -4.49
N HIS A 159 -12.89 4.33 -5.34
CA HIS A 159 -13.54 4.91 -6.51
C HIS A 159 -12.54 5.60 -7.46
N GLU A 160 -11.37 5.00 -7.66
CA GLU A 160 -10.37 5.53 -8.60
C GLU A 160 -10.85 5.47 -10.05
N GLU A 161 -11.64 4.46 -10.44
CA GLU A 161 -12.21 4.38 -11.78
C GLU A 161 -13.25 5.47 -12.03
N GLN A 162 -14.10 5.77 -11.03
CA GLN A 162 -15.09 6.84 -11.12
C GLN A 162 -14.45 8.23 -11.13
N ASP A 163 -13.30 8.38 -10.45
CA ASP A 163 -12.51 9.62 -10.39
C ASP A 163 -11.58 9.79 -11.62
N SER A 164 -11.80 9.06 -12.71
CA SER A 164 -10.92 9.05 -13.89
C SER A 164 -11.51 9.85 -15.06
N PRO A 165 -11.26 11.17 -15.19
CA PRO A 165 -11.79 11.96 -16.32
C PRO A 165 -11.29 11.51 -17.69
N VAL A 166 -10.08 10.93 -17.73
CA VAL A 166 -9.54 10.24 -18.91
C VAL A 166 -8.88 8.92 -18.49
N PRO A 167 -8.80 7.90 -19.36
CA PRO A 167 -8.21 6.61 -19.00
C PRO A 167 -6.77 6.72 -18.50
N GLY A 168 -6.56 6.33 -17.24
CA GLY A 168 -5.23 6.32 -16.62
C GLY A 168 -4.84 7.61 -15.91
N LEU A 169 -5.78 8.52 -15.66
CA LEU A 169 -5.58 9.69 -14.82
C LEU A 169 -6.70 9.78 -13.79
N VAL A 170 -6.38 9.60 -12.51
CA VAL A 170 -7.33 9.77 -11.40
C VAL A 170 -7.22 11.19 -10.87
N HIS A 171 -8.30 11.97 -10.97
CA HIS A 171 -8.37 13.38 -10.59
C HIS A 171 -9.44 13.61 -9.50
N ARG A 172 -9.13 13.18 -8.27
CA ARG A 172 -10.02 13.31 -7.11
C ARG A 172 -9.94 14.67 -6.42
N TYR A 173 -8.73 15.21 -6.27
CA TYR A 173 -8.49 16.38 -5.45
C TYR A 173 -8.28 17.62 -6.32
N PRO A 174 -8.69 18.80 -5.84
CA PRO A 174 -8.31 20.04 -6.50
C PRO A 174 -6.78 20.17 -6.63
N GLY A 175 -6.36 20.52 -7.84
CA GLY A 175 -4.99 20.85 -8.20
C GLY A 175 -3.97 19.73 -8.15
N ARG A 176 -4.40 18.47 -8.09
CA ARG A 176 -3.50 17.31 -8.19
C ARG A 176 -4.17 16.08 -8.78
N ALA A 177 -3.41 15.32 -9.54
CA ALA A 177 -3.88 14.09 -10.17
C ALA A 177 -2.86 12.94 -10.05
N LEU A 178 -3.36 11.73 -10.18
CA LEU A 178 -2.58 10.49 -10.17
C LEU A 178 -2.58 9.89 -11.58
N PHE A 179 -1.42 9.92 -12.21
CA PHE A 179 -1.17 9.36 -13.53
C PHE A 179 -0.75 7.89 -13.40
N LEU A 180 -1.63 6.97 -13.82
CA LEU A 180 -1.40 5.53 -13.87
C LEU A 180 -0.61 5.17 -15.14
N ALA A 181 0.73 5.32 -15.10
CA ALA A 181 1.62 5.16 -16.25
C ALA A 181 1.82 3.69 -16.68
N THR A 182 1.72 2.74 -15.74
CA THR A 182 1.89 1.30 -15.97
C THR A 182 0.94 0.51 -15.06
N SER A 183 0.64 -0.75 -15.37
CA SER A 183 -0.09 -1.67 -14.47
C SER A 183 0.78 -2.83 -13.96
N ILE A 184 2.10 -2.72 -14.07
CA ILE A 184 3.05 -3.77 -13.70
C ILE A 184 3.90 -3.30 -12.51
N CYS A 185 4.16 -4.22 -11.57
CA CYS A 185 5.03 -4.01 -10.43
C CYS A 185 6.20 -5.01 -10.45
N PRO A 186 7.36 -4.69 -9.82
CA PRO A 186 8.41 -5.68 -9.60
C PRO A 186 7.94 -6.82 -8.69
N VAL A 187 7.10 -6.51 -7.70
CA VAL A 187 6.44 -7.44 -6.77
C VAL A 187 4.98 -7.04 -6.61
N TYR A 188 4.09 -8.01 -6.47
CA TYR A 188 2.68 -7.75 -6.19
C TYR A 188 2.39 -7.91 -4.69
N CYS A 189 1.96 -6.83 -4.05
CA CYS A 189 1.56 -6.82 -2.64
C CYS A 189 0.16 -7.42 -2.50
N ARG A 190 -0.07 -8.28 -1.50
CA ARG A 190 -1.42 -8.82 -1.23
C ARG A 190 -2.45 -7.73 -1.01
N PHE A 191 -2.06 -6.67 -0.32
CA PHE A 191 -2.86 -5.51 0.06
C PHE A 191 -2.82 -4.38 -0.99
N CYS A 192 -2.58 -4.71 -2.26
CA CYS A 192 -2.57 -3.70 -3.31
C CYS A 192 -3.98 -3.15 -3.54
N THR A 193 -4.12 -1.84 -3.35
CA THR A 193 -5.39 -1.12 -3.48
C THR A 193 -5.93 -1.11 -4.90
N ARG A 194 -5.07 -1.38 -5.88
CA ARG A 194 -5.41 -1.44 -7.31
C ARG A 194 -5.45 -2.87 -7.83
N SER A 195 -5.85 -3.82 -6.99
CA SER A 195 -5.96 -5.21 -7.43
C SER A 195 -6.94 -5.42 -8.57
N TYR A 196 -7.90 -4.52 -8.77
CA TYR A 196 -8.77 -4.47 -9.95
C TYR A 196 -8.02 -4.24 -11.29
N ALA A 197 -6.87 -3.55 -11.30
CA ALA A 197 -6.20 -3.12 -12.54
C ALA A 197 -4.71 -3.53 -12.65
N VAL A 198 -4.03 -3.76 -11.53
CA VAL A 198 -2.60 -4.08 -11.49
C VAL A 198 -2.35 -5.58 -11.59
N GLY A 199 -1.37 -5.96 -12.40
CA GLY A 199 -0.97 -7.33 -12.65
C GLY A 199 -1.76 -8.03 -13.76
N GLY A 200 -1.47 -9.33 -13.94
CA GLY A 200 -2.24 -10.18 -14.83
C GLY A 200 -3.57 -10.59 -14.22
N ASN A 201 -4.42 -11.22 -15.04
CA ASN A 201 -5.65 -11.86 -14.56
C ASN A 201 -5.33 -12.86 -13.45
N THR A 202 -6.21 -12.93 -12.46
CA THR A 202 -6.24 -14.03 -11.50
C THR A 202 -7.43 -14.92 -11.79
N ASP A 203 -7.55 -16.02 -11.05
CA ASP A 203 -8.73 -16.85 -11.13
C ASP A 203 -9.96 -16.03 -10.68
N THR A 204 -9.81 -15.14 -9.69
CA THR A 204 -10.90 -14.27 -9.23
C THR A 204 -11.13 -13.06 -10.13
N VAL A 205 -10.11 -12.25 -10.40
CA VAL A 205 -10.26 -10.93 -11.03
C VAL A 205 -9.79 -10.94 -12.50
N SER A 206 -10.67 -10.53 -13.40
CA SER A 206 -10.32 -10.21 -14.80
C SER A 206 -9.85 -8.76 -14.93
N LYS A 207 -8.63 -8.54 -15.43
CA LYS A 207 -7.97 -7.23 -15.50
C LYS A 207 -7.70 -6.82 -16.94
N LYS A 208 -7.72 -5.51 -17.18
CA LYS A 208 -7.28 -4.91 -18.45
C LYS A 208 -5.94 -4.22 -18.25
N PRO A 209 -4.80 -4.93 -18.39
CA PRO A 209 -3.49 -4.39 -18.04
C PRO A 209 -3.16 -3.17 -18.89
N GLN A 210 -2.87 -2.07 -18.21
CA GLN A 210 -2.45 -0.80 -18.79
C GLN A 210 -0.93 -0.80 -18.97
N LYS A 211 -0.45 -1.41 -20.05
CA LYS A 211 0.98 -1.35 -20.40
C LYS A 211 1.41 0.10 -20.68
N PRO A 212 2.69 0.46 -20.43
CA PRO A 212 3.27 1.71 -20.91
C PRO A 212 2.97 1.89 -22.41
N SER A 213 2.36 3.02 -22.76
CA SER A 213 1.94 3.33 -24.13
C SER A 213 1.90 4.83 -24.31
N ARG A 214 2.78 5.34 -25.18
CA ARG A 214 2.85 6.77 -25.52
C ARG A 214 1.49 7.31 -25.95
N LYS A 215 0.80 6.61 -26.86
CA LYS A 215 -0.54 6.99 -27.33
C LYS A 215 -1.54 7.16 -26.18
N ARG A 216 -1.46 6.32 -25.14
CA ARG A 216 -2.33 6.45 -23.96
C ARG A 216 -1.92 7.63 -23.09
N TRP A 217 -0.62 7.87 -22.95
CA TRP A 217 -0.07 8.96 -22.16
C TRP A 217 -0.34 10.33 -22.79
N GLU A 218 -0.40 10.44 -24.11
CA GLU A 218 -0.78 11.70 -24.78
C GLU A 218 -2.14 12.22 -24.30
N VAL A 219 -3.16 11.34 -24.22
CA VAL A 219 -4.49 11.73 -23.70
C VAL A 219 -4.41 12.26 -22.26
N VAL A 220 -3.50 11.71 -21.46
CA VAL A 220 -3.27 12.17 -20.08
C VAL A 220 -2.55 13.51 -20.06
N PHE A 221 -1.49 13.69 -20.87
CA PHE A 221 -0.77 14.96 -20.98
C PHE A 221 -1.69 16.07 -21.50
N ASP A 222 -2.53 15.78 -22.50
CA ASP A 222 -3.50 16.73 -23.04
C ASP A 222 -4.48 17.19 -21.96
N HIS A 223 -5.02 16.26 -21.15
CA HIS A 223 -5.89 16.64 -20.04
C HIS A 223 -5.15 17.50 -19.01
N ILE A 224 -3.92 17.12 -18.62
CA ILE A 224 -3.14 17.86 -17.64
C ILE A 224 -2.78 19.27 -18.14
N ALA A 225 -2.43 19.40 -19.43
CA ALA A 225 -2.09 20.67 -20.04
C ALA A 225 -3.29 21.61 -20.15
N ASN A 226 -4.49 21.07 -20.39
CA ASN A 226 -5.73 21.86 -20.54
C ASN A 226 -6.37 22.26 -19.20
N ASP A 227 -6.03 21.61 -18.10
CA ASP A 227 -6.53 21.95 -16.76
C ASP A 227 -5.46 22.68 -15.94
N GLU A 228 -5.48 24.02 -16.00
CA GLU A 228 -4.53 24.90 -15.29
C GLU A 228 -4.60 24.80 -13.75
N SER A 229 -5.66 24.19 -13.21
CA SER A 229 -5.76 24.00 -11.76
C SER A 229 -4.72 22.99 -11.25
N LEU A 230 -4.29 22.05 -12.10
CA LEU A 230 -3.36 20.98 -11.75
C LEU A 230 -1.95 21.51 -11.51
N GLN A 231 -1.37 21.23 -10.34
CA GLN A 231 -0.01 21.67 -10.00
C GLN A 231 0.89 20.54 -9.50
N ASP A 232 0.31 19.38 -9.17
CA ASP A 232 1.00 18.23 -8.57
C ASP A 232 0.53 16.93 -9.21
N ILE A 233 1.46 16.23 -9.87
CA ILE A 233 1.19 14.98 -10.58
C ILE A 233 1.97 13.84 -9.94
N VAL A 234 1.26 12.77 -9.57
CA VAL A 234 1.85 11.52 -9.10
C VAL A 234 1.92 10.52 -10.25
N VAL A 235 3.12 10.12 -10.67
CA VAL A 235 3.34 9.06 -11.64
C VAL A 235 3.38 7.72 -10.91
N SER A 236 2.39 6.87 -11.18
CA SER A 236 2.13 5.61 -10.46
C SER A 236 1.42 4.60 -11.38
N GLY A 237 0.47 3.84 -10.83
CA GLY A 237 -0.26 2.75 -11.48
C GLY A 237 0.04 1.45 -10.74
N GLY A 238 0.81 0.58 -11.38
CA GLY A 238 1.57 -0.47 -10.72
C GLY A 238 2.74 0.15 -9.97
N ASP A 239 3.92 0.15 -10.58
CA ASP A 239 5.12 0.73 -9.99
C ASP A 239 5.95 1.48 -11.04
N SER A 240 6.30 2.75 -10.78
CA SER A 240 7.16 3.52 -11.69
C SER A 240 8.55 2.89 -11.87
N TYR A 241 8.96 2.01 -10.96
CA TYR A 241 10.13 1.15 -11.10
C TYR A 241 10.06 0.20 -12.28
N PHE A 242 8.89 -0.10 -12.84
CA PHE A 242 8.79 -0.95 -14.03
C PHE A 242 8.89 -0.15 -15.34
N LEU A 243 8.91 1.18 -15.26
CA LEU A 243 9.14 2.01 -16.44
C LEU A 243 10.57 1.78 -16.97
N GLN A 244 10.71 1.91 -18.28
CA GLN A 244 12.02 1.93 -18.91
C GLN A 244 12.68 3.31 -18.68
N PRO A 245 14.01 3.39 -18.70
CA PRO A 245 14.74 4.65 -18.47
C PRO A 245 14.23 5.80 -19.34
N GLU A 246 13.94 5.56 -20.62
CA GLU A 246 13.40 6.52 -21.58
C GLU A 246 11.97 6.98 -21.24
N HIS A 247 11.16 6.11 -20.65
CA HIS A 247 9.81 6.49 -20.19
C HIS A 247 9.85 7.40 -18.97
N VAL A 248 10.84 7.20 -18.07
CA VAL A 248 11.03 8.09 -16.90
C VAL A 248 11.40 9.50 -17.37
N ILE A 249 12.34 9.61 -18.31
CA ILE A 249 12.70 10.88 -18.95
C ILE A 249 11.47 11.50 -19.62
N GLU A 250 10.83 10.78 -20.54
CA GLU A 250 9.71 11.29 -21.33
C GLU A 250 8.57 11.82 -20.45
N ILE A 251 8.12 11.04 -19.46
CA ILE A 251 7.07 11.48 -18.54
C ILE A 251 7.54 12.66 -17.69
N GLY A 252 8.75 12.59 -17.15
CA GLY A 252 9.31 13.61 -16.29
C GLY A 252 9.41 14.96 -17.01
N GLU A 253 10.02 14.98 -18.19
CA GLU A 253 10.21 16.19 -18.98
C GLU A 253 8.89 16.77 -19.48
N ARG A 254 7.99 15.94 -20.03
CA ARG A 254 6.68 16.40 -20.49
C ARG A 254 5.88 17.07 -19.37
N LEU A 255 5.90 16.52 -18.16
CA LEU A 255 5.24 17.15 -17.00
C LEU A 255 5.95 18.42 -16.54
N LEU A 256 7.28 18.44 -16.56
CA LEU A 256 8.06 19.64 -16.20
C LEU A 256 7.88 20.77 -17.21
N ASP A 257 7.64 20.48 -18.49
CA ASP A 257 7.45 21.50 -19.53
C ASP A 257 6.07 22.17 -19.45
N ILE A 258 5.08 21.55 -18.78
CA ILE A 258 3.78 22.17 -18.55
C ILE A 258 3.91 23.31 -17.51
N PRO A 259 3.58 24.57 -17.84
CA PRO A 259 3.91 25.74 -17.00
C PRO A 259 3.33 25.73 -15.58
N HIS A 260 2.08 25.29 -15.42
CA HIS A 260 1.36 25.25 -14.14
C HIS A 260 1.79 24.07 -13.25
N ILE A 261 2.40 23.02 -13.79
CA ILE A 261 2.92 21.91 -12.98
C ILE A 261 4.12 22.39 -12.16
N LYS A 262 4.05 22.20 -10.83
CA LYS A 262 5.10 22.56 -9.87
C LYS A 262 5.73 21.36 -9.18
N ARG A 263 5.02 20.23 -9.15
CA ARG A 263 5.43 19.03 -8.40
C ARG A 263 5.17 17.76 -9.22
N VAL A 264 6.17 16.91 -9.32
CA VAL A 264 6.07 15.57 -9.90
C VAL A 264 6.56 14.56 -8.86
N ARG A 265 5.81 13.48 -8.66
CA ARG A 265 6.16 12.43 -7.71
C ARG A 265 6.13 11.08 -8.40
N PHE A 266 7.28 10.42 -8.49
CA PHE A 266 7.32 9.03 -8.92
C PHE A 266 7.01 8.13 -7.73
N ALA A 267 5.96 7.32 -7.80
CA ALA A 267 5.60 6.37 -6.76
C ALA A 267 6.19 4.99 -7.08
N SER A 268 6.95 4.43 -6.13
CA SER A 268 7.64 3.16 -6.34
C SER A 268 7.92 2.39 -5.05
N LYS A 269 7.49 1.12 -5.00
CA LYS A 269 7.92 0.17 -3.96
C LYS A 269 9.29 -0.45 -4.28
N GLY A 270 9.85 -0.20 -5.46
CA GLY A 270 11.13 -0.75 -5.94
C GLY A 270 12.29 -0.64 -4.95
N LEU A 271 12.43 0.47 -4.24
CA LEU A 271 13.47 0.63 -3.20
C LEU A 271 13.31 -0.38 -2.03
N ALA A 272 12.10 -0.84 -1.74
CA ALA A 272 11.84 -1.83 -0.70
C ALA A 272 11.99 -3.28 -1.19
N VAL A 273 11.57 -3.56 -2.43
CA VAL A 273 11.39 -4.95 -2.92
C VAL A 273 12.39 -5.36 -3.98
N ALA A 274 13.13 -4.41 -4.55
CA ALA A 274 14.17 -4.65 -5.55
C ALA A 274 15.19 -3.48 -5.57
N PRO A 275 15.81 -3.09 -4.45
CA PRO A 275 16.72 -1.95 -4.40
C PRO A 275 17.97 -2.10 -5.30
N GLY A 276 18.27 -3.31 -5.76
CA GLY A 276 19.43 -3.61 -6.63
C GLY A 276 19.50 -2.74 -7.89
N ARG A 277 18.38 -2.50 -8.59
CA ARG A 277 18.38 -1.65 -9.81
C ARG A 277 18.82 -0.23 -9.54
N ILE A 278 18.68 0.27 -8.31
CA ILE A 278 19.16 1.61 -7.95
C ILE A 278 20.70 1.67 -7.98
N LEU A 279 21.34 0.54 -7.69
CA LEU A 279 22.79 0.37 -7.63
C LEU A 279 23.37 -0.32 -8.88
N ASP A 280 22.52 -0.81 -9.79
CA ASP A 280 22.96 -1.52 -11.00
C ASP A 280 23.43 -0.51 -12.05
N ASP A 281 24.74 -0.34 -12.19
CA ASP A 281 25.34 0.58 -13.16
C ASP A 281 25.12 0.14 -14.63
N SER A 282 24.62 -1.08 -14.86
CA SER A 282 24.23 -1.54 -16.20
C SER A 282 22.79 -1.15 -16.59
N ASP A 283 22.01 -0.56 -15.68
CA ASP A 283 20.65 -0.10 -15.92
C ASP A 283 20.52 1.42 -15.63
N PRO A 284 20.27 2.26 -16.66
CA PRO A 284 20.27 3.70 -16.50
C PRO A 284 18.98 4.26 -15.86
N TRP A 285 18.06 3.42 -15.38
CA TRP A 285 16.79 3.88 -14.78
C TRP A 285 16.99 4.89 -13.65
N THR A 286 17.99 4.65 -12.81
CA THR A 286 18.32 5.52 -11.68
C THR A 286 18.86 6.87 -12.16
N ASP A 287 19.71 6.83 -13.17
CA ASP A 287 20.29 8.03 -13.77
C ASP A 287 19.21 8.86 -14.45
N SER A 288 18.22 8.22 -15.11
CA SER A 288 17.04 8.91 -15.64
C SER A 288 16.23 9.62 -14.56
N LEU A 289 15.96 8.95 -13.43
CA LEU A 289 15.23 9.57 -12.31
C LEU A 289 16.01 10.75 -11.73
N ILE A 290 17.33 10.60 -11.56
CA ILE A 290 18.22 11.66 -11.08
C ILE A 290 18.22 12.84 -12.07
N ALA A 291 18.32 12.58 -13.37
CA ALA A 291 18.32 13.62 -14.41
C ALA A 291 17.02 14.44 -14.40
N VAL A 292 15.86 13.78 -14.37
CA VAL A 292 14.56 14.47 -14.24
C VAL A 292 14.49 15.25 -12.93
N SER A 293 15.01 14.70 -11.83
CA SER A 293 15.03 15.41 -10.56
C SER A 293 15.90 16.67 -10.60
N ASN A 294 17.08 16.59 -11.20
CA ASN A 294 17.98 17.72 -11.39
C ASN A 294 17.32 18.80 -12.26
N LYS A 295 16.75 18.43 -13.41
CA LYS A 295 16.01 19.34 -14.31
C LYS A 295 14.87 20.04 -13.57
N GLY A 296 14.10 19.29 -12.79
CA GLY A 296 13.07 19.87 -11.94
C GLY A 296 13.62 20.94 -11.01
N ARG A 297 14.72 20.65 -10.29
CA ARG A 297 15.35 21.61 -9.38
C ARG A 297 15.87 22.86 -10.10
N GLU A 298 16.47 22.72 -11.27
CA GLU A 298 16.90 23.85 -12.12
C GLU A 298 15.73 24.76 -12.51
N MET A 299 14.56 24.18 -12.75
CA MET A 299 13.33 24.90 -13.07
C MET A 299 12.58 25.43 -11.84
N GLY A 300 13.09 25.20 -10.62
CA GLY A 300 12.37 25.54 -9.37
C GLY A 300 11.14 24.66 -9.10
N LYS A 301 11.05 23.50 -9.74
CA LYS A 301 9.98 22.50 -9.59
C LYS A 301 10.46 21.32 -8.74
N GLN A 302 9.56 20.72 -7.97
CA GLN A 302 9.91 19.57 -7.13
C GLN A 302 9.69 18.26 -7.88
N VAL A 303 10.70 17.39 -7.91
CA VAL A 303 10.57 16.00 -8.35
C VAL A 303 11.06 15.08 -7.24
N CYS A 304 10.17 14.22 -6.73
CA CYS A 304 10.46 13.31 -5.63
C CYS A 304 10.21 11.85 -5.99
N LEU A 305 10.83 10.95 -5.22
CA LEU A 305 10.48 9.54 -5.17
C LEU A 305 9.64 9.27 -3.92
N HIS A 306 8.45 8.71 -4.08
CA HIS A 306 7.62 8.21 -2.99
C HIS A 306 7.77 6.70 -2.94
N THR A 307 8.35 6.18 -1.85
CA THR A 307 8.55 4.77 -1.61
C THR A 307 7.54 4.15 -0.64
N HIS A 308 7.59 2.82 -0.52
CA HIS A 308 6.63 2.03 0.25
C HIS A 308 7.35 0.89 0.97
N ILE A 309 7.77 1.14 2.19
CA ILE A 309 8.44 0.20 3.11
C ILE A 309 7.53 0.08 4.33
N ASN A 310 7.16 -1.14 4.74
CA ASN A 310 6.24 -1.43 5.83
C ASN A 310 6.91 -2.09 7.03
N HIS A 311 8.13 -2.61 6.90
CA HIS A 311 8.82 -3.26 8.01
C HIS A 311 10.31 -2.99 7.97
N ALA A 312 10.96 -2.85 9.13
CA ALA A 312 12.39 -2.57 9.21
C ALA A 312 13.27 -3.66 8.54
N ASN A 313 12.76 -4.91 8.45
CA ASN A 313 13.46 -6.01 7.76
C ASN A 313 13.53 -5.82 6.23
N GLU A 314 12.74 -4.93 5.64
CA GLU A 314 12.86 -4.54 4.22
C GLU A 314 14.04 -3.59 3.98
N ILE A 315 14.64 -3.05 5.05
CA ILE A 315 15.79 -2.17 4.98
C ILE A 315 17.06 -2.99 5.15
N THR A 316 17.67 -3.36 4.02
CA THR A 316 18.96 -4.07 3.94
C THR A 316 20.13 -3.11 3.74
N TRP A 317 21.36 -3.64 3.67
CA TRP A 317 22.50 -2.84 3.23
C TRP A 317 22.35 -2.36 1.77
N ILE A 318 21.71 -3.13 0.88
CA ILE A 318 21.42 -2.72 -0.51
C ILE A 318 20.42 -1.55 -0.50
N THR A 319 19.34 -1.67 0.28
CA THR A 319 18.34 -0.60 0.46
C THR A 319 18.99 0.69 0.97
N ARG A 320 19.86 0.59 1.98
CA ARG A 320 20.58 1.74 2.55
C ARG A 320 21.53 2.38 1.53
N LEU A 321 22.30 1.61 0.78
CA LEU A 321 23.18 2.16 -0.26
C LEU A 321 22.36 2.82 -1.38
N ALA A 322 21.25 2.22 -1.79
CA ALA A 322 20.34 2.77 -2.78
C ALA A 322 19.74 4.10 -2.32
N ALA A 323 19.23 4.17 -1.08
CA ALA A 323 18.73 5.39 -0.46
C ALA A 323 19.82 6.48 -0.39
N ASN A 324 21.04 6.11 0.02
CA ASN A 324 22.18 7.03 0.07
C ASN A 324 22.60 7.55 -1.32
N LYS A 325 22.55 6.72 -2.38
CA LYS A 325 22.80 7.17 -3.76
C LYS A 325 21.80 8.25 -4.14
N LEU A 326 20.50 8.00 -3.95
CA LEU A 326 19.44 8.98 -4.23
C LEU A 326 19.63 10.28 -3.42
N PHE A 327 19.91 10.17 -2.13
CA PHE A 327 20.14 11.31 -1.24
C PHE A 327 21.34 12.16 -1.67
N LYS A 328 22.47 11.54 -2.02
CA LYS A 328 23.68 12.24 -2.53
C LYS A 328 23.42 13.05 -3.80
N HIS A 329 22.47 12.63 -4.63
CA HIS A 329 22.05 13.34 -5.84
C HIS A 329 20.89 14.32 -5.61
N GLY A 330 20.50 14.57 -4.36
CA GLY A 330 19.45 15.51 -4.00
C GLY A 330 18.04 15.03 -4.33
N VAL A 331 17.84 13.73 -4.58
CA VAL A 331 16.51 13.16 -4.76
C VAL A 331 15.83 13.03 -3.41
N ILE A 332 14.71 13.74 -3.22
CA ILE A 332 13.91 13.63 -2.00
C ILE A 332 13.13 12.32 -2.03
N VAL A 333 13.35 11.47 -1.03
CA VAL A 333 12.63 10.19 -0.86
C VAL A 333 11.67 10.29 0.33
N ARG A 334 10.40 9.96 0.10
CA ARG A 334 9.36 9.91 1.14
C ARG A 334 8.77 8.52 1.26
N ASN A 335 8.47 8.04 2.45
CA ASN A 335 7.89 6.72 2.68
C ASN A 335 6.39 6.78 2.98
N GLN A 336 5.65 5.90 2.31
CA GLN A 336 4.24 5.61 2.56
C GLN A 336 4.14 4.17 3.09
N SER A 337 3.97 4.01 4.40
CA SER A 337 3.70 2.73 5.05
C SER A 337 2.20 2.47 5.12
N VAL A 338 1.79 1.20 5.15
CA VAL A 338 0.43 0.77 5.50
C VAL A 338 0.50 0.01 6.82
N LEU A 339 -0.42 0.30 7.74
CA LEU A 339 -0.55 -0.44 8.98
C LEU A 339 -1.20 -1.80 8.71
N LEU A 340 -0.45 -2.87 8.92
CA LEU A 340 -0.82 -4.23 8.57
C LEU A 340 -0.71 -5.14 9.79
N LYS A 341 -1.78 -5.90 10.05
CA LYS A 341 -1.89 -6.81 11.19
C LYS A 341 -0.84 -7.93 11.13
N GLY A 342 -0.04 -8.04 12.19
CA GLY A 342 1.06 -8.99 12.30
C GLY A 342 2.27 -8.63 11.42
N VAL A 343 2.35 -7.39 10.94
CA VAL A 343 3.52 -6.88 10.20
C VAL A 343 4.13 -5.70 10.97
N ASN A 344 3.36 -4.63 11.15
CA ASN A 344 3.85 -3.39 11.77
C ASN A 344 2.81 -2.74 12.69
N ASN A 345 1.72 -3.43 13.05
CA ASN A 345 0.67 -2.89 13.94
C ASN A 345 1.04 -2.93 15.43
N THR A 346 2.32 -2.84 15.78
CA THR A 346 2.78 -2.77 17.17
C THR A 346 3.72 -1.59 17.35
N PHE A 347 3.75 -1.02 18.56
CA PHE A 347 4.64 0.10 18.85
C PHE A 347 6.11 -0.21 18.54
N PRO A 348 6.69 -1.36 18.95
CA PRO A 348 8.08 -1.68 18.60
C PRO A 348 8.32 -1.76 17.09
N ALA A 349 7.50 -2.51 16.35
CA ALA A 349 7.70 -2.69 14.91
C ALA A 349 7.58 -1.37 14.13
N LEU A 350 6.59 -0.54 14.47
CA LEU A 350 6.39 0.74 13.79
C LEU A 350 7.43 1.79 14.20
N SER A 351 7.81 1.85 15.48
CA SER A 351 8.89 2.73 15.95
C SER A 351 10.21 2.39 15.27
N ASP A 352 10.54 1.09 15.18
CA ASP A 352 11.77 0.63 14.54
C ASP A 352 11.78 0.91 13.03
N LEU A 353 10.64 0.76 12.35
CA LEU A 353 10.51 1.17 10.95
C LEU A 353 10.79 2.66 10.76
N ILE A 354 10.12 3.53 11.53
CA ILE A 354 10.24 4.99 11.35
C ILE A 354 11.66 5.47 11.67
N LYS A 355 12.29 4.92 12.72
CA LYS A 355 13.72 5.19 13.02
C LYS A 355 14.62 4.73 11.89
N SER A 356 14.43 3.50 11.41
CA SER A 356 15.28 2.94 10.34
C SER A 356 15.15 3.71 9.02
N LEU A 357 13.97 4.23 8.69
CA LEU A 357 13.78 5.14 7.55
C LEU A 357 14.55 6.46 7.75
N SER A 358 14.48 6.99 8.97
CA SER A 358 15.14 8.25 9.34
C SER A 358 16.66 8.14 9.23
N ASP A 359 17.24 7.04 9.71
CA ASP A 359 18.67 6.77 9.69
C ASP A 359 19.26 6.66 8.27
N ILE A 360 18.42 6.45 7.26
CA ILE A 360 18.82 6.37 5.84
C ILE A 360 18.29 7.54 4.99
N ASN A 361 17.93 8.64 5.63
CA ASN A 361 17.46 9.88 4.98
C ASN A 361 16.18 9.72 4.15
N ILE A 362 15.31 8.76 4.51
CA ILE A 362 13.97 8.65 3.93
C ILE A 362 12.97 9.31 4.88
N GLN A 363 12.21 10.29 4.38
CA GLN A 363 11.21 11.01 5.16
C GLN A 363 9.96 10.13 5.38
N PRO A 364 9.60 9.75 6.61
CA PRO A 364 8.33 9.08 6.89
C PRO A 364 7.19 10.07 6.58
N TYR A 365 6.35 9.75 5.60
CA TYR A 365 5.31 10.66 5.12
C TYR A 365 3.93 10.24 5.60
N TYR A 366 3.53 9.02 5.28
CA TYR A 366 2.24 8.47 5.69
C TYR A 366 2.39 7.10 6.34
N VAL A 367 1.57 6.88 7.38
CA VAL A 367 1.14 5.55 7.82
C VAL A 367 -0.35 5.44 7.51
N TYR A 368 -0.70 4.65 6.50
CA TYR A 368 -2.08 4.42 6.09
C TYR A 368 -2.76 3.41 7.01
N GLN A 369 -3.99 3.70 7.43
CA GLN A 369 -4.96 2.67 7.76
C GLN A 369 -5.11 1.74 6.55
N CYS A 370 -5.11 0.43 6.78
CA CYS A 370 -5.28 -0.53 5.69
C CYS A 370 -6.64 -0.33 5.00
N ASP A 371 -6.62 -0.11 3.69
CA ASP A 371 -7.82 0.17 2.90
C ASP A 371 -8.78 -1.02 2.89
N MET A 372 -10.06 -0.72 2.67
CA MET A 372 -11.12 -1.73 2.54
C MET A 372 -11.10 -2.34 1.14
N VAL A 373 -10.04 -3.07 0.77
CA VAL A 373 -9.96 -3.84 -0.49
C VAL A 373 -10.05 -5.36 -0.30
N GLN A 374 -10.69 -6.05 -1.24
CA GLN A 374 -11.08 -7.47 -1.11
C GLN A 374 -9.90 -8.43 -0.84
N GLY A 375 -10.17 -9.51 -0.10
CA GLY A 375 -9.25 -10.64 0.09
C GLY A 375 -8.11 -10.41 1.08
N ILE A 376 -8.17 -9.33 1.88
CA ILE A 376 -7.14 -8.96 2.85
C ILE A 376 -7.69 -8.55 4.22
N GLU A 377 -8.92 -8.96 4.55
CA GLU A 377 -9.52 -8.70 5.87
C GLU A 377 -8.60 -9.16 7.02
N ASP A 378 -7.82 -10.24 6.81
CA ASP A 378 -6.83 -10.77 7.76
C ASP A 378 -5.67 -9.81 8.09
N LEU A 379 -5.43 -8.81 7.23
CA LEU A 379 -4.37 -7.82 7.37
C LEU A 379 -4.88 -6.49 7.92
N ARG A 380 -6.19 -6.24 7.98
CA ARG A 380 -6.74 -4.98 8.48
C ARG A 380 -6.66 -4.91 10.00
N THR A 381 -6.54 -3.68 10.51
CA THR A 381 -6.62 -3.34 11.93
C THR A 381 -7.86 -2.47 12.18
N PRO A 382 -8.47 -2.55 13.37
CA PRO A 382 -9.42 -1.54 13.84
C PRO A 382 -8.79 -0.14 13.88
N LEU A 383 -9.58 0.90 13.61
CA LEU A 383 -9.11 2.28 13.57
C LEU A 383 -8.51 2.73 14.92
N HIS A 384 -9.06 2.27 16.05
CA HIS A 384 -8.52 2.62 17.38
C HIS A 384 -7.05 2.19 17.55
N GLU A 385 -6.63 1.05 16.97
CA GLU A 385 -5.22 0.62 17.04
C GLU A 385 -4.31 1.66 16.38
N THR A 386 -4.71 2.19 15.21
CA THR A 386 -3.96 3.21 14.47
C THR A 386 -3.87 4.52 15.25
N VAL A 387 -4.99 4.95 15.86
CA VAL A 387 -5.05 6.15 16.71
C VAL A 387 -4.17 5.99 17.95
N ASP A 388 -4.19 4.83 18.59
CA ASP A 388 -3.41 4.58 19.80
C ASP A 388 -1.91 4.44 19.50
N LEU A 389 -1.53 3.87 18.35
CA LEU A 389 -0.15 3.85 17.89
C LEU A 389 0.37 5.25 17.58
N ASP A 390 -0.43 6.11 16.94
CA ASP A 390 -0.06 7.50 16.73
C ASP A 390 0.25 8.21 18.06
N LYS A 391 -0.63 8.10 19.05
CA LYS A 391 -0.41 8.65 20.40
C LYS A 391 0.87 8.13 21.04
N GLN A 392 1.15 6.83 20.92
CA GLN A 392 2.34 6.22 21.52
C GLN A 392 3.64 6.65 20.84
N ILE A 393 3.62 6.84 19.52
CA ILE A 393 4.83 7.20 18.75
C ILE A 393 5.11 8.70 18.83
N ARG A 394 4.08 9.53 18.86
CA ARG A 394 4.24 10.99 18.90
C ARG A 394 5.01 11.42 20.14
N GLY A 395 6.11 12.14 19.93
CA GLY A 395 7.04 12.55 21.00
C GLY A 395 8.20 11.58 21.25
N THR A 396 8.20 10.39 20.63
CA THR A 396 9.31 9.43 20.71
C THR A 396 10.37 9.60 19.62
N LEU A 397 10.08 10.43 18.60
CA LEU A 397 10.89 10.65 17.41
C LEU A 397 11.06 12.16 17.14
N SER A 398 12.06 12.52 16.32
CA SER A 398 12.22 13.89 15.84
C SER A 398 10.97 14.36 15.11
N GLY A 399 10.47 15.56 15.46
CA GLY A 399 9.18 16.05 14.96
C GLY A 399 9.05 16.10 13.43
N PHE A 400 10.12 16.45 12.72
CA PHE A 400 10.15 16.49 11.25
C PHE A 400 10.18 15.11 10.58
N MET A 401 10.38 14.05 11.37
CA MET A 401 10.33 12.64 10.92
C MET A 401 9.06 11.93 11.39
N MET A 402 8.12 12.66 11.99
CA MET A 402 6.83 12.10 12.39
C MET A 402 5.90 12.00 11.17
N PRO A 403 5.48 10.78 10.75
CA PRO A 403 4.54 10.64 9.66
C PRO A 403 3.14 11.10 10.06
N SER A 404 2.33 11.42 9.07
CA SER A 404 0.89 11.58 9.28
C SER A 404 0.22 10.20 9.25
N PHE A 405 -0.56 9.90 10.28
CA PHE A 405 -1.41 8.71 10.30
C PHE A 405 -2.71 9.04 9.59
N VAL A 406 -2.96 8.37 8.47
CA VAL A 406 -4.06 8.72 7.57
C VAL A 406 -4.93 7.53 7.22
N ILE A 407 -6.17 7.81 6.88
CA ILE A 407 -7.12 6.88 6.29
C ILE A 407 -7.52 7.42 4.92
N ASP A 408 -7.47 6.59 3.87
CA ASP A 408 -8.10 6.94 2.58
C ASP A 408 -9.55 6.46 2.64
N LEU A 409 -10.48 7.41 2.54
CA LEU A 409 -11.88 7.13 2.80
C LEU A 409 -12.51 6.34 1.64
N PRO A 410 -13.21 5.22 1.94
CA PRO A 410 -13.99 4.51 0.94
C PRO A 410 -14.97 5.43 0.21
N GLY A 411 -15.26 5.16 -1.06
CA GLY A 411 -16.10 6.02 -1.89
C GLY A 411 -15.39 7.26 -2.46
N GLY A 412 -14.07 7.32 -2.31
CA GLY A 412 -13.25 8.41 -2.86
C GLY A 412 -13.36 9.72 -2.09
N GLY A 413 -13.55 9.66 -0.76
CA GLY A 413 -13.51 10.83 0.13
C GLY A 413 -12.09 11.35 0.43
N GLY A 414 -11.09 10.60 -0.04
CA GLY A 414 -9.69 10.97 0.05
C GLY A 414 -9.09 10.77 1.45
N LYS A 415 -7.85 11.22 1.59
CA LYS A 415 -7.00 11.02 2.75
C LYS A 415 -7.39 11.99 3.85
N ARG A 416 -7.68 11.46 5.03
CA ARG A 416 -7.91 12.23 6.27
C ARG A 416 -6.97 11.75 7.34
N LEU A 417 -6.64 12.63 8.29
CA LEU A 417 -5.95 12.19 9.50
C LEU A 417 -6.88 11.24 10.25
N VAL A 418 -6.34 10.14 10.77
CA VAL A 418 -7.16 9.15 11.49
C VAL A 418 -7.88 9.77 12.69
N SER A 419 -7.29 10.81 13.29
CA SER A 419 -7.82 11.54 14.45
C SER A 419 -8.94 12.53 14.14
N THR A 420 -9.29 12.76 12.86
CA THR A 420 -10.31 13.75 12.47
C THR A 420 -11.65 13.11 12.10
N TYR A 421 -12.01 12.00 12.75
CA TYR A 421 -13.35 11.42 12.60
C TYR A 421 -14.41 12.34 13.23
N GLU A 422 -15.61 12.35 12.66
CA GLU A 422 -16.78 13.04 13.23
C GLU A 422 -17.36 12.21 14.39
N LYS A 423 -17.43 10.89 14.18
CA LYS A 423 -17.96 9.92 15.13
C LYS A 423 -17.25 8.59 14.96
N TYR A 424 -16.96 7.89 16.05
CA TYR A 424 -16.42 6.53 16.03
C TYR A 424 -17.04 5.69 17.14
N GLU A 425 -17.97 4.81 16.78
CA GLU A 425 -18.71 3.97 17.72
C GLU A 425 -18.88 2.56 17.13
N HIS A 426 -18.73 1.53 17.96
CA HIS A 426 -18.97 0.13 17.59
C HIS A 426 -18.24 -0.32 16.31
N GLY A 427 -17.02 0.19 16.09
CA GLY A 427 -16.20 -0.15 14.92
C GLY A 427 -16.62 0.55 13.62
N ILE A 428 -17.39 1.63 13.71
CA ILE A 428 -17.84 2.42 12.56
C ILE A 428 -17.39 3.87 12.77
N ALA A 429 -16.52 4.34 11.88
CA ALA A 429 -16.02 5.72 11.89
C ALA A 429 -16.63 6.52 10.74
N THR A 430 -17.10 7.72 11.02
CA THR A 430 -17.60 8.65 10.00
C THR A 430 -16.65 9.83 9.83
N TYR A 431 -16.54 10.31 8.59
CA TYR A 431 -15.68 11.42 8.21
C TYR A 431 -16.38 12.35 7.22
N LYS A 432 -15.96 13.62 7.22
CA LYS A 432 -16.29 14.58 6.15
C LYS A 432 -15.07 14.92 5.30
N ALA A 433 -15.34 15.39 4.09
CA ALA A 433 -14.31 15.73 3.13
C ALA A 433 -14.47 17.13 2.51
N PRO A 434 -14.64 18.20 3.30
CA PRO A 434 -15.04 19.53 2.79
C PRO A 434 -14.06 20.17 1.80
N GLY A 435 -12.81 19.67 1.73
CA GLY A 435 -11.82 20.11 0.73
C GLY A 435 -11.96 19.44 -0.64
N LEU A 436 -12.92 18.53 -0.84
CA LEU A 436 -13.24 17.95 -2.14
C LEU A 436 -14.33 18.76 -2.85
N PRO A 437 -14.31 18.83 -4.20
CA PRO A 437 -15.29 19.60 -4.96
C PRO A 437 -16.65 18.90 -5.02
N GLY A 438 -17.70 19.71 -5.20
CA GLY A 438 -19.07 19.25 -5.46
C GLY A 438 -19.63 18.34 -4.36
N VAL A 439 -20.46 17.37 -4.77
CA VAL A 439 -21.17 16.46 -3.86
C VAL A 439 -20.22 15.73 -2.90
N LYS A 440 -19.00 15.40 -3.35
CA LYS A 440 -17.99 14.75 -2.50
C LYS A 440 -17.57 15.59 -1.28
N GLY A 441 -17.63 16.91 -1.39
CA GLY A 441 -17.36 17.82 -0.27
C GLY A 441 -18.41 17.77 0.84
N GLU A 442 -19.64 17.42 0.49
CA GLU A 442 -20.82 17.45 1.38
C GLU A 442 -21.18 16.07 1.94
N MET A 443 -20.66 15.00 1.33
CA MET A 443 -20.90 13.62 1.74
C MET A 443 -20.31 13.29 3.11
N THR A 444 -20.99 12.37 3.80
CA THR A 444 -20.42 11.67 4.96
C THR A 444 -19.89 10.32 4.48
N TYR A 445 -18.62 10.07 4.76
CA TYR A 445 -17.92 8.84 4.43
C TYR A 445 -17.88 7.94 5.65
N THR A 446 -17.92 6.62 5.42
CA THR A 446 -17.90 5.63 6.50
C THR A 446 -16.77 4.65 6.30
N TYR A 447 -16.01 4.41 7.35
CA TYR A 447 -15.05 3.32 7.46
C TYR A 447 -15.54 2.29 8.48
N HIS A 448 -15.35 1.01 8.15
CA HIS A 448 -15.73 -0.10 9.00
C HIS A 448 -14.50 -0.88 9.45
N ASP A 449 -14.34 -1.04 10.75
CA ASP A 449 -13.30 -1.90 11.32
C ASP A 449 -13.46 -3.36 10.86
N PRO A 450 -12.36 -4.12 10.79
CA PRO A 450 -12.45 -5.56 10.65
C PRO A 450 -13.17 -6.17 11.85
N LYS A 451 -14.11 -7.08 11.59
CA LYS A 451 -14.92 -7.71 12.64
C LYS A 451 -14.33 -9.05 13.06
N PRO A 452 -14.40 -9.40 14.36
CA PRO A 452 -14.12 -10.77 14.79
C PRO A 452 -15.04 -11.74 14.06
N VAL A 453 -14.45 -12.76 13.44
CA VAL A 453 -15.19 -13.81 12.74
C VAL A 453 -15.49 -14.94 13.73
N LYS A 454 -16.78 -15.28 13.91
CA LYS A 454 -17.18 -16.40 14.75
C LYS A 454 -16.66 -17.71 14.16
N THR A 455 -16.23 -18.64 14.99
CA THR A 455 -15.66 -19.94 14.57
C THR A 455 -16.55 -20.68 13.56
N ALA A 456 -17.86 -20.79 13.83
CA ALA A 456 -18.79 -21.47 12.92
C ALA A 456 -18.86 -20.82 11.52
N VAL A 457 -18.83 -19.48 11.45
CA VAL A 457 -18.84 -18.74 10.17
C VAL A 457 -17.53 -18.97 9.42
N LEU A 458 -16.42 -19.04 10.15
CA LEU A 458 -15.11 -19.29 9.56
C LEU A 458 -14.98 -20.72 9.04
N GLU A 459 -15.47 -21.71 9.78
CA GLU A 459 -15.48 -23.12 9.35
C GLU A 459 -16.35 -23.30 8.10
N GLU A 460 -17.55 -22.71 8.08
CA GLU A 460 -18.41 -22.72 6.90
C GLU A 460 -17.73 -22.07 5.69
N PHE A 461 -17.08 -20.91 5.90
CA PHE A 461 -16.32 -20.23 4.84
C PHE A 461 -15.17 -21.09 4.31
N GLN A 462 -14.41 -21.73 5.19
CA GLN A 462 -13.29 -22.61 4.81
C GLN A 462 -13.77 -23.85 4.05
N GLN A 463 -14.90 -24.43 4.45
CA GLN A 463 -15.52 -25.56 3.75
C GLN A 463 -15.94 -25.17 2.33
N ARG A 464 -16.61 -24.03 2.19
CA ARG A 464 -17.00 -23.46 0.89
C ARG A 464 -15.81 -23.16 -0.02
N GLN A 465 -14.69 -22.68 0.53
CA GLN A 465 -13.45 -22.49 -0.24
C GLN A 465 -12.93 -23.81 -0.83
N LEU A 466 -12.98 -24.91 -0.07
CA LEU A 466 -12.55 -26.22 -0.54
C LEU A 466 -13.44 -26.71 -1.69
N GLU A 467 -14.77 -26.60 -1.53
CA GLU A 467 -15.74 -26.99 -2.56
C GLU A 467 -15.58 -26.18 -3.86
N ALA A 468 -15.25 -24.89 -3.76
CA ALA A 468 -14.95 -24.06 -4.94
C ALA A 468 -13.66 -24.52 -5.63
N LEU A 469 -12.61 -24.82 -4.87
CA LEU A 469 -11.35 -25.31 -5.40
C LEU A 469 -11.48 -26.67 -6.08
N GLU A 470 -12.30 -27.57 -5.54
CA GLU A 470 -12.61 -28.89 -6.12
C GLU A 470 -13.36 -28.77 -7.45
N ARG A 471 -14.28 -27.80 -7.57
CA ARG A 471 -15.03 -27.53 -8.80
C ARG A 471 -14.26 -26.70 -9.83
N GLY A 472 -13.08 -26.18 -9.47
CA GLY A 472 -12.33 -25.26 -10.31
C GLY A 472 -12.99 -23.88 -10.47
N GLU A 473 -13.93 -23.54 -9.57
CA GLU A 473 -14.61 -22.25 -9.54
C GLU A 473 -13.76 -21.17 -8.87
N THR A 474 -14.01 -19.93 -9.27
CA THR A 474 -13.38 -18.75 -8.68
C THR A 474 -14.17 -18.28 -7.45
N LEU A 475 -13.53 -17.60 -6.49
CA LEU A 475 -14.29 -17.05 -5.34
C LEU A 475 -15.35 -16.04 -5.78
N GLU A 476 -15.13 -15.29 -6.85
CA GLU A 476 -16.12 -14.34 -7.36
C GLU A 476 -17.35 -15.05 -7.96
N GLN A 477 -17.13 -16.14 -8.72
CA GLN A 477 -18.22 -17.00 -9.20
C GLN A 477 -19.01 -17.60 -8.02
N PHE A 478 -18.30 -17.96 -6.94
CA PHE A 478 -18.88 -18.47 -5.71
C PHE A 478 -19.70 -17.42 -4.93
N PHE A 479 -19.17 -16.20 -4.75
CA PHE A 479 -19.86 -15.12 -4.03
C PHE A 479 -21.07 -14.60 -4.82
N ALA A 480 -21.01 -14.57 -6.15
CA ALA A 480 -22.13 -14.19 -7.01
C ALA A 480 -23.34 -15.14 -6.87
N GLN A 481 -23.10 -16.45 -6.74
CA GLN A 481 -24.16 -17.45 -6.52
C GLN A 481 -24.76 -17.41 -5.10
N SER A 482 -24.00 -16.91 -4.12
CA SER A 482 -24.45 -16.78 -2.72
C SER A 482 -25.28 -15.51 -2.47
N ALA A 483 -25.11 -14.47 -3.30
CA ALA A 483 -25.81 -13.19 -3.18
C ALA A 483 -27.31 -13.26 -3.56
N ASP A 484 -27.74 -14.28 -4.31
CA ASP A 484 -29.13 -14.47 -4.74
C ASP A 484 -30.08 -14.98 -3.63
N ARG A 485 -29.63 -15.08 -2.37
CA ARG A 485 -30.46 -15.54 -1.23
C ARG A 485 -30.67 -14.50 -0.13
N LEU A 486 -30.46 -13.22 -0.40
CA LEU A 486 -30.88 -12.15 0.52
C LEU A 486 -31.98 -11.30 -0.14
N PRO A 487 -33.13 -11.07 0.52
CA PRO A 487 -34.22 -10.32 -0.08
C PRO A 487 -33.75 -8.90 -0.37
N ARG A 488 -33.74 -8.52 -1.65
CA ARG A 488 -33.56 -7.12 -2.04
C ARG A 488 -34.76 -6.34 -1.50
N PRO A 489 -34.56 -5.18 -0.84
CA PRO A 489 -35.67 -4.30 -0.53
C PRO A 489 -36.36 -3.87 -1.85
N PRO A 490 -37.69 -3.70 -1.86
CA PRO A 490 -38.42 -3.45 -3.09
C PRO A 490 -37.93 -2.15 -3.72
N MET A 491 -37.44 -2.24 -4.96
CA MET A 491 -37.20 -1.07 -5.79
C MET A 491 -38.56 -0.42 -6.10
N SER A 492 -38.73 0.83 -5.71
CA SER A 492 -39.82 1.66 -6.22
C SER A 492 -39.64 1.84 -7.74
N ASN A 493 -40.53 1.23 -8.52
CA ASN A 493 -40.57 1.40 -9.97
C ASN A 493 -40.75 2.89 -10.34
N PRO A 494 -39.90 3.48 -11.20
CA PRO A 494 -40.28 4.65 -11.95
C PRO A 494 -41.23 4.21 -13.07
N SER A 495 -42.45 4.74 -13.05
CA SER A 495 -43.44 4.57 -14.11
C SER A 495 -42.92 5.07 -15.46
N SER A 496 -43.17 4.27 -16.47
CA SER A 496 -42.98 4.51 -17.91
C SER A 496 -43.73 5.74 -18.45
N ASN A 497 -43.03 6.64 -19.16
CA ASN A 497 -43.36 6.96 -20.56
C ASN A 497 -42.31 7.89 -21.22
N PRO A 498 -42.02 7.74 -22.53
CA PRO A 498 -41.11 8.61 -23.27
C PRO A 498 -41.87 9.69 -24.07
N ASN A 499 -41.34 10.91 -24.12
CA ASN A 499 -41.55 11.77 -25.30
C ASN A 499 -40.42 12.81 -25.41
N PRO A 500 -39.83 13.02 -26.60
CA PRO A 500 -38.72 13.95 -26.78
C PRO A 500 -39.26 15.34 -27.15
N LEU A 501 -38.94 16.36 -26.35
CA LEU A 501 -39.23 17.75 -26.71
C LEU A 501 -38.04 18.38 -27.43
N ARG A 502 -38.31 18.83 -28.67
CA ARG A 502 -37.47 19.69 -29.50
C ARG A 502 -37.22 21.06 -28.81
N PRO A 503 -36.12 21.75 -29.14
CA PRO A 503 -35.87 23.11 -28.67
C PRO A 503 -36.52 24.15 -29.59
N GLN A 504 -37.09 25.20 -29.01
CA GLN A 504 -37.40 26.48 -29.67
C GLN A 504 -37.15 27.64 -28.64
N PRO A 505 -36.88 28.87 -29.12
CA PRO A 505 -35.92 29.78 -28.50
C PRO A 505 -36.53 31.00 -27.77
N THR A 506 -35.61 31.77 -27.15
CA THR A 506 -35.59 33.23 -26.87
C THR A 506 -35.76 33.76 -25.44
N SER A 507 -34.73 34.53 -25.08
CA SER A 507 -34.64 35.78 -24.31
C SER A 507 -35.34 35.90 -22.94
N THR A 508 -34.56 36.22 -21.91
CA THR A 508 -34.40 37.62 -21.44
C THR A 508 -33.39 37.69 -20.29
N ASP A 509 -32.70 38.82 -20.25
CA ASP A 509 -31.66 39.21 -19.30
C ASP A 509 -32.11 39.13 -17.84
N ILE A 510 -31.32 38.44 -17.00
CA ILE A 510 -31.19 38.75 -15.57
C ILE A 510 -29.74 38.50 -15.16
N VAL A 511 -28.99 39.59 -14.97
CA VAL A 511 -27.68 39.60 -14.30
C VAL A 511 -27.93 39.74 -12.79
N PRO A 512 -27.36 38.88 -11.94
CA PRO A 512 -27.22 39.20 -10.51
C PRO A 512 -25.86 39.83 -10.24
N ASP A 513 -25.86 41.14 -10.01
CA ASP A 513 -24.77 41.87 -9.37
C ASP A 513 -24.60 41.40 -7.93
N PHE A 514 -23.51 40.70 -7.61
CA PHE A 514 -22.93 40.69 -6.26
C PHE A 514 -21.46 40.24 -6.36
N TRP A 515 -20.52 41.17 -6.43
CA TRP A 515 -19.16 41.10 -5.87
C TRP A 515 -18.48 42.46 -6.07
N ALA A 516 -18.79 43.43 -5.21
CA ALA A 516 -17.97 44.63 -5.04
C ALA A 516 -16.89 44.34 -3.98
N PRO A 517 -15.60 44.65 -4.24
CA PRO A 517 -14.53 44.41 -3.27
C PRO A 517 -14.56 45.46 -2.15
N THR A 518 -14.62 45.00 -0.90
CA THR A 518 -14.41 45.85 0.28
C THR A 518 -12.92 46.17 0.49
N PRO A 519 -12.56 47.35 1.03
CA PRO A 519 -11.17 47.77 1.16
C PRO A 519 -10.45 47.10 2.34
N LYS A 520 -9.15 46.83 2.14
CA LYS A 520 -8.20 46.30 3.15
C LYS A 520 -8.10 47.21 4.38
N PRO A 521 -8.04 46.67 5.61
CA PRO A 521 -7.50 47.39 6.75
C PRO A 521 -5.96 47.32 6.74
N ALA A 522 -5.32 48.48 6.89
CA ALA A 522 -3.89 48.60 7.13
C ALA A 522 -3.55 48.10 8.53
N TYR A 523 -2.62 47.14 8.63
CA TYR A 523 -1.98 46.78 9.89
C TYR A 523 -0.55 47.32 9.91
N ALA A 524 -0.32 48.27 10.82
CA ALA A 524 0.98 48.78 11.19
C ALA A 524 1.73 47.71 12.01
N TYR A 525 2.89 47.29 11.53
CA TYR A 525 3.85 46.54 12.36
C TYR A 525 4.66 47.53 13.19
N SER A 526 4.47 47.50 14.50
CA SER A 526 5.42 48.07 15.46
C SER A 526 6.47 47.03 15.79
N GLN A 527 7.74 47.43 15.67
CA GLN A 527 8.89 46.71 16.21
C GLN A 527 8.83 46.72 17.74
N ARG A 528 9.13 45.58 18.38
CA ARG A 528 9.82 45.50 19.68
C ARG A 528 10.20 44.04 20.01
N PHE A 529 11.52 43.84 20.13
CA PHE A 529 12.32 42.79 20.78
C PHE A 529 12.13 41.33 20.40
#